data_AF-A0A2K9NR53-F1
#
_entry.id   AF-A0A2K9NR53-F1
#
_cell.length_a   1.000
_cell.length_b   1.000
_cell.length_c   1.000
_cell.angle_alpha   90.00
_cell.angle_beta   90.00
_cell.angle_gamma   90.00
#
_symmetry.space_group_name_H-M   'P 1'
#
loop_
_entity.id
_entity.type
_entity.pdbx_description
1 polymer ?
#
loop_
_entity_poly.entity_id
_entity_poly.type
_entity_poly.pdbx_seq_one_letter_code
_entity_poly.pdbx_strand_id
1 'polypeptide(L)'
;MKVLFILLSLFSFEAMAGVCKKASIRYIFDKKPVYEKTELCQKKTPDNMLFYLSASCANDKCDILKKYKSELVIKDYRSNIGSPGFKLCQELGGVPQIFEFSFSTDGLWQSAERCLFGKIDFVEISYLTREWKPYIK
;
A
#
# COMPACT_ATOMS: atom_id res chain seq x y z
N MET A 1 4.06 -47.96 -34.57
CA MET A 1 4.65 -46.92 -33.68
C MET A 1 3.82 -45.65 -33.80
N LYS A 2 2.98 -45.34 -32.81
CA LYS A 2 2.26 -44.05 -32.72
C LYS A 2 2.93 -43.24 -31.62
N VAL A 3 3.61 -42.16 -32.02
CA VAL A 3 4.30 -41.23 -31.11
C VAL A 3 3.24 -40.39 -30.41
N LEU A 4 3.19 -40.52 -29.09
CA LEU A 4 2.29 -39.77 -28.21
C LEU A 4 2.91 -38.39 -27.95
N PHE A 5 2.38 -37.35 -28.59
CA PHE A 5 2.76 -35.95 -28.33
C PHE A 5 2.06 -35.49 -27.04
N ILE A 6 2.77 -35.47 -25.92
CA ILE A 6 2.30 -34.87 -24.67
C ILE A 6 2.52 -33.36 -24.79
N LEU A 7 1.45 -32.61 -25.10
CA LEU A 7 1.42 -31.16 -24.98
C LEU A 7 1.49 -30.81 -23.48
N LEU A 8 2.69 -30.47 -22.99
CA LEU A 8 2.87 -29.78 -21.73
C LEU A 8 2.31 -28.36 -21.90
N SER A 9 1.05 -28.14 -21.51
CA SER A 9 0.49 -26.81 -21.38
C SER A 9 1.20 -26.08 -20.24
N LEU A 10 2.06 -25.13 -20.59
CA LEU A 10 2.60 -24.13 -19.69
C LEU A 10 1.43 -23.26 -19.22
N PHE A 11 0.76 -23.69 -18.15
CA PHE A 11 -0.09 -22.82 -17.34
C PHE A 11 0.81 -21.74 -16.76
N SER A 12 0.89 -20.61 -17.46
CA SER A 12 1.43 -19.38 -16.91
C SER A 12 0.43 -18.96 -15.84
N PHE A 13 0.71 -19.33 -14.59
CA PHE A 13 0.08 -18.70 -13.45
C PHE A 13 0.54 -17.25 -13.45
N GLU A 14 -0.20 -16.40 -14.17
CA GLU A 14 -0.20 -14.97 -13.87
C GLU A 14 -0.78 -14.84 -12.47
N ALA A 15 0.13 -14.87 -11.48
CA ALA A 15 -0.19 -14.33 -10.17
C ALA A 15 -0.77 -12.94 -10.43
N MET A 16 -2.04 -12.74 -10.06
CA MET A 16 -2.73 -11.44 -10.16
C MET A 16 -2.02 -10.43 -9.27
N ALA A 17 -0.89 -9.92 -9.75
CA ALA A 17 -0.29 -8.70 -9.28
C ALA A 17 -1.34 -7.59 -9.44
N GLY A 18 -1.56 -6.81 -8.38
CA GLY A 18 -2.54 -5.73 -8.41
C GLY A 18 -2.33 -4.83 -9.63
N VAL A 19 -3.42 -4.34 -10.23
CA VAL A 19 -3.34 -3.49 -11.43
C VAL A 19 -2.62 -2.19 -11.05
N CYS A 20 -1.40 -2.04 -11.54
CA CYS A 20 -0.56 -0.87 -11.35
C CYS A 20 -0.78 0.15 -12.46
N LYS A 21 -0.89 1.43 -12.09
CA LYS A 21 -1.08 2.53 -13.04
C LYS A 21 -0.18 3.70 -12.66
N LYS A 22 0.35 4.37 -13.69
CA LYS A 22 1.05 5.64 -13.52
C LYS A 22 0.07 6.66 -12.95
N ALA A 23 0.50 7.37 -11.92
CA ALA A 23 -0.25 8.43 -11.29
C ALA A 23 0.65 9.64 -11.04
N SER A 24 0.04 10.81 -11.02
CA SER A 24 0.65 11.98 -10.41
C SER A 24 0.27 11.99 -8.93
N ILE A 25 1.23 12.26 -8.06
CA ILE A 25 1.00 12.44 -6.63
C ILE A 25 1.38 13.86 -6.23
N ARG A 26 0.68 14.41 -5.25
CA ARG A 26 1.04 15.66 -4.59
C ARG A 26 0.89 15.55 -3.09
N TYR A 27 1.78 16.20 -2.35
CA TYR A 27 1.77 16.23 -0.89
C TYR A 27 2.51 17.47 -0.38
N ILE A 28 2.35 17.77 0.92
CA ILE A 28 3.08 18.86 1.57
C ILE A 28 4.34 18.30 2.24
N PHE A 29 5.49 18.90 1.95
CA PHE A 29 6.76 18.64 2.62
C PHE A 29 7.45 19.98 2.90
N ASP A 30 7.87 20.18 4.16
CA ASP A 30 8.46 21.44 4.62
C ASP A 30 7.65 22.68 4.18
N LYS A 31 6.34 22.63 4.41
CA LYS A 31 5.34 23.67 4.06
C LYS A 31 5.25 23.99 2.56
N LYS A 32 5.84 23.18 1.68
CA LYS A 32 5.79 23.36 0.23
C LYS A 32 5.07 22.18 -0.44
N PRO A 33 4.29 22.43 -1.50
CA PRO A 33 3.74 21.35 -2.30
C PRO A 33 4.86 20.67 -3.10
N VAL A 34 4.87 19.35 -3.05
CA VAL A 34 5.73 18.49 -3.85
C VAL A 34 4.84 17.74 -4.84
N TYR A 35 5.29 17.64 -6.09
CA TYR A 35 4.59 16.93 -7.16
C TYR A 35 5.52 15.90 -7.77
N GLU A 36 5.05 14.65 -7.87
CA GLU A 36 5.85 13.55 -8.40
C GLU A 36 5.00 12.66 -9.30
N LYS A 37 5.66 11.93 -10.19
CA LYS A 37 5.04 10.86 -10.95
C LYS A 37 5.51 9.53 -10.37
N THR A 38 4.58 8.65 -10.08
CA THR A 38 4.87 7.32 -9.55
C THR A 38 3.90 6.29 -10.11
N GLU A 39 4.08 5.04 -9.73
CA GLU A 39 3.14 3.96 -10.02
C GLU A 39 2.37 3.61 -8.75
N LEU A 40 1.04 3.68 -8.82
CA LEU A 40 0.13 3.26 -7.75
C LEU A 40 -0.56 1.97 -8.16
N CYS A 41 -0.54 1.00 -7.27
CA CYS A 41 -1.11 -0.31 -7.51
C CYS A 41 -2.35 -0.53 -6.66
N GLN A 42 -3.40 -1.00 -7.31
CA GLN A 42 -4.66 -1.33 -6.67
C GLN A 42 -4.58 -2.68 -5.98
N LYS A 43 -4.86 -2.70 -4.67
CA LYS A 43 -5.09 -3.94 -3.92
C LYS A 43 -6.53 -3.99 -3.49
N LYS A 44 -7.21 -5.03 -3.97
CA LYS A 44 -8.57 -5.33 -3.59
C LYS A 44 -8.58 -6.43 -2.55
N THR A 45 -9.44 -6.32 -1.55
CA THR A 45 -9.55 -7.31 -0.47
C THR A 45 -10.80 -8.17 -0.60
N PRO A 46 -10.92 -9.28 0.16
CA PRO A 46 -12.03 -10.23 -0.01
C PRO A 46 -13.42 -9.59 0.15
N ASP A 47 -13.51 -8.52 0.95
CA ASP A 47 -14.69 -7.68 1.17
C ASP A 47 -14.88 -6.58 0.11
N ASN A 48 -14.12 -6.63 -0.99
CA ASN A 48 -14.12 -5.67 -2.10
C ASN A 48 -13.64 -4.25 -1.78
N MET A 49 -13.03 -4.00 -0.61
CA MET A 49 -12.37 -2.72 -0.37
C MET A 49 -11.15 -2.56 -1.27
N LEU A 50 -10.96 -1.34 -1.78
CA LEU A 50 -9.87 -0.97 -2.67
C LEU A 50 -8.88 -0.07 -1.94
N PHE A 51 -7.59 -0.38 -2.08
CA PHE A 51 -6.50 0.39 -1.49
C PHE A 51 -5.39 0.61 -2.51
N TYR A 52 -4.58 1.63 -2.27
CA TYR A 52 -3.45 2.01 -3.11
C TYR A 52 -2.11 1.79 -2.42
N LEU A 53 -1.23 1.04 -3.06
CA LEU A 53 0.11 0.75 -2.57
C LEU A 53 1.16 1.10 -3.61
N SER A 54 2.41 1.19 -3.17
CA SER A 54 3.56 1.17 -4.07
C SER A 54 3.64 -0.17 -4.83
N ALA A 55 4.31 -0.16 -5.99
CA ALA A 55 4.49 -1.36 -6.80
C ALA A 55 5.22 -2.49 -6.07
N SER A 56 6.21 -2.17 -5.23
CA SER A 56 6.90 -3.15 -4.39
C SER A 56 5.96 -3.77 -3.35
N CYS A 57 5.15 -2.97 -2.66
CA CYS A 57 4.16 -3.47 -1.70
C CYS A 57 3.07 -4.33 -2.34
N ALA A 58 2.59 -3.98 -3.54
CA ALA A 58 1.55 -4.74 -4.22
C ALA A 58 2.02 -6.10 -4.74
N ASN A 59 3.31 -6.24 -5.03
CA ASN A 59 3.94 -7.47 -5.53
C ASN A 59 4.58 -8.32 -4.41
N ASP A 60 4.14 -8.14 -3.16
CA ASP A 60 4.70 -8.81 -1.99
C ASP A 60 6.23 -8.70 -1.93
N LYS A 61 6.80 -7.56 -2.33
CA LYS A 61 8.24 -7.28 -2.23
C LYS A 61 8.58 -6.41 -1.04
N CYS A 62 7.67 -5.55 -0.58
CA CYS A 62 7.96 -4.70 0.57
C CYS A 62 8.12 -5.50 1.85
N ASP A 63 9.05 -5.10 2.69
CA ASP A 63 9.37 -5.82 3.93
C ASP A 63 8.28 -5.63 4.99
N ILE A 64 7.58 -4.49 5.00
CA ILE A 64 6.58 -4.22 6.04
C ILE A 64 5.40 -5.19 6.00
N LEU A 65 4.96 -5.60 4.82
CA LEU A 65 3.86 -6.56 4.69
C LEU A 65 4.29 -8.00 4.95
N LYS A 66 5.61 -8.28 4.92
CA LYS A 66 6.21 -9.57 5.28
C LYS A 66 6.60 -9.68 6.74
N LYS A 67 6.73 -8.53 7.42
CA LYS A 67 7.16 -8.46 8.82
C LYS A 67 6.29 -9.37 9.66
N TYR A 68 6.94 -10.22 10.47
CA TYR A 68 6.23 -11.05 11.43
C TYR A 68 5.41 -10.16 12.36
N LYS A 69 4.10 -10.39 12.39
CA LYS A 69 3.17 -9.61 13.20
C LYS A 69 3.17 -10.18 14.61
N SER A 70 3.81 -9.45 15.52
CA SER A 70 3.68 -9.66 16.96
C SER A 70 2.74 -8.63 17.56
N GLU A 71 2.39 -8.84 18.82
CA GLU A 71 1.70 -7.84 19.62
C GLU A 71 2.42 -6.48 19.56
N LEU A 72 1.63 -5.43 19.31
CA LEU A 72 2.08 -4.05 19.19
C LEU A 72 1.31 -3.21 20.21
N VAL A 73 2.02 -2.69 21.20
CA VAL A 73 1.45 -1.79 22.21
C VAL A 73 1.63 -0.36 21.71
N ILE A 74 0.55 0.26 21.26
CA ILE A 74 0.58 1.64 20.79
C ILE A 74 0.03 2.54 21.88
N LYS A 75 0.91 3.34 22.48
CA LYS A 75 0.50 4.26 23.53
C LYS A 75 -0.58 5.22 23.01
N ASP A 76 -1.64 5.38 23.80
CA ASP A 76 -2.74 6.31 23.52
C ASP A 76 -3.40 6.05 22.14
N TYR A 77 -3.42 4.81 21.65
CA TYR A 77 -3.96 4.46 20.33
C TYR A 77 -5.37 5.01 20.09
N ARG A 78 -6.22 4.98 21.13
CA ARG A 78 -7.62 5.46 21.09
C ARG A 78 -7.81 6.90 21.54
N SER A 79 -6.74 7.64 21.87
CA SER A 79 -6.89 9.04 22.28
C SER A 79 -7.38 9.91 21.14
N ASN A 80 -8.02 11.04 21.46
CA ASN A 80 -8.43 12.05 20.49
C ASN A 80 -7.25 12.85 19.88
N ILE A 81 -6.02 12.64 20.35
CA ILE A 81 -4.83 13.33 19.84
C ILE A 81 -4.18 12.47 18.76
N GLY A 82 -4.20 12.96 17.51
CA GLY A 82 -3.61 12.29 16.35
C GLY A 82 -4.45 11.14 15.79
N SER A 83 -4.22 10.78 14.52
CA SER A 83 -4.88 9.63 13.87
C SER A 83 -4.31 8.31 14.39
N PRO A 84 -5.14 7.33 14.83
CA PRO A 84 -4.67 6.00 15.22
C PRO A 84 -3.82 5.32 14.13
N GLY A 85 -4.19 5.51 12.86
CA GLY A 85 -3.44 4.97 11.73
C GLY A 85 -2.07 5.62 11.56
N PHE A 86 -1.94 6.92 11.88
CA PHE A 86 -0.65 7.62 11.87
C PHE A 86 0.26 7.10 12.97
N LYS A 87 -0.29 6.85 14.17
CA LYS A 87 0.44 6.25 15.28
C LYS A 87 0.93 4.85 14.92
N LEU A 88 0.06 4.02 14.36
CA LEU A 88 0.45 2.70 13.86
C LEU A 88 1.60 2.78 12.85
N CYS A 89 1.50 3.69 11.88
CA CYS A 89 2.57 3.91 10.92
C CYS A 89 3.91 4.24 11.59
N GLN A 90 3.91 5.14 12.58
CA GLN A 90 5.11 5.53 13.32
C GLN A 90 5.68 4.38 14.15
N GLU A 91 4.84 3.62 14.85
CA GLU A 91 5.26 2.46 15.64
C GLU A 91 5.84 1.33 14.79
N LEU A 92 5.42 1.25 13.53
CA LEU A 92 5.99 0.35 12.54
C LEU A 92 7.28 0.87 11.89
N GLY A 93 7.77 2.04 12.32
CA GLY A 93 8.98 2.68 11.81
C GLY A 93 8.81 3.43 10.49
N GLY A 94 7.56 3.66 10.08
CA GLY A 94 7.23 4.41 8.87
C GLY A 94 6.99 5.89 9.13
N VAL A 95 6.86 6.65 8.04
CA VAL A 95 6.53 8.08 8.06
C VAL A 95 5.12 8.27 7.51
N PRO A 96 4.14 8.69 8.34
CA PRO A 96 2.78 8.92 7.87
C PRO A 96 2.71 10.21 7.06
N GLN A 97 1.93 10.20 5.98
CA GLN A 97 1.77 11.34 5.10
C GLN A 97 0.37 11.35 4.46
N ILE A 98 -0.25 12.52 4.46
CA ILE A 98 -1.42 12.81 3.63
C ILE A 98 -0.92 13.14 2.23
N PHE A 99 -1.49 12.50 1.22
CA PHE A 99 -1.17 12.76 -0.18
C PHE A 99 -2.44 12.74 -1.02
N GLU A 100 -2.38 13.39 -2.16
CA GLU A 100 -3.40 13.31 -3.17
C GLU A 100 -2.82 12.67 -4.42
N PHE A 101 -3.63 11.93 -5.16
CA PHE A 101 -3.22 11.29 -6.40
C PHE A 101 -4.25 11.45 -7.51
N SER A 102 -3.78 11.40 -8.75
CA SER A 102 -4.62 11.39 -9.93
C SER A 102 -4.06 10.45 -11.00
N PHE A 103 -4.94 9.64 -11.58
CA PHE A 103 -4.63 8.75 -12.72
C PHE A 103 -4.84 9.42 -14.08
N SER A 104 -5.43 10.61 -14.09
CA SER A 104 -5.85 11.35 -15.28
C SER A 104 -5.23 12.74 -15.28
N THR A 105 -5.16 13.35 -16.46
CA THR A 105 -4.69 14.74 -16.63
C THR A 105 -5.79 15.76 -16.43
N ASP A 106 -7.04 15.31 -16.21
CA ASP A 106 -8.23 16.15 -16.02
C ASP A 106 -8.28 16.84 -14.65
N GLY A 107 -7.33 16.55 -13.75
CA GLY A 107 -7.21 17.21 -12.46
C GLY A 107 -8.14 16.66 -11.38
N LEU A 108 -8.75 15.48 -11.57
CA LEU A 108 -9.48 14.80 -10.50
C LEU A 108 -8.49 14.18 -9.50
N TRP A 109 -8.25 14.89 -8.40
CA TRP A 109 -7.38 14.46 -7.31
C TRP A 109 -8.19 13.73 -6.24
N GLN A 110 -7.72 12.56 -5.84
CA GLN A 110 -8.25 11.79 -4.71
C GLN A 110 -7.29 11.92 -3.53
N SER A 111 -7.83 12.17 -2.33
CA SER A 111 -7.04 12.26 -1.10
C SER A 111 -6.94 10.89 -0.43
N ALA A 112 -5.77 10.56 0.08
CA ALA A 112 -5.53 9.37 0.87
C ALA A 112 -4.39 9.60 1.90
N GLU A 113 -4.24 8.64 2.79
CA GLU A 113 -3.19 8.61 3.79
C GLU A 113 -2.27 7.43 3.50
N ARG A 114 -0.96 7.67 3.44
CA ARG A 114 0.05 6.62 3.23
C ARG A 114 1.06 6.58 4.36
N CYS A 115 1.59 5.39 4.60
CA CYS A 115 2.74 5.17 5.44
C CYS A 115 3.94 4.86 4.54
N LEU A 116 4.94 5.74 4.55
CA LEU A 116 6.19 5.57 3.80
C LEU A 116 7.18 4.71 4.60
N PHE A 117 7.77 3.72 3.93
CA PHE A 117 8.84 2.89 4.46
C PHE A 117 10.09 3.08 3.60
N GLY A 118 10.95 4.01 4.01
CA GLY A 118 12.06 4.46 3.17
C GLY A 118 11.58 5.41 2.07
N LYS A 119 12.18 5.33 0.87
CA LYS A 119 11.96 6.32 -0.20
C LYS A 119 10.85 5.96 -1.19
N ILE A 120 10.63 4.66 -1.42
CA ILE A 120 9.79 4.18 -2.54
C ILE A 120 8.61 3.38 -2.02
N ASP A 121 8.83 2.56 -0.99
CA ASP A 121 7.80 1.67 -0.48
C ASP A 121 6.79 2.46 0.35
N PHE A 122 5.51 2.26 0.04
CA PHE A 122 4.43 2.79 0.84
C PHE A 122 3.19 1.90 0.78
N VAL A 123 2.42 2.00 1.86
CA VAL A 123 1.15 1.31 2.06
C VAL A 123 0.10 2.34 2.48
N GLU A 124 -1.12 2.27 1.95
CA GLU A 124 -2.22 3.10 2.46
C GLU A 124 -2.48 2.81 3.95
N ILE A 125 -2.62 3.85 4.77
CA ILE A 125 -2.74 3.71 6.23
C ILE A 125 -3.98 2.92 6.62
N SER A 126 -5.09 3.06 5.89
CA SER A 126 -6.32 2.30 6.08
C SER A 126 -6.10 0.78 5.88
N TYR A 127 -5.36 0.40 4.84
CA TYR A 127 -4.95 -0.99 4.58
C TYR A 127 -4.06 -1.50 5.71
N LEU A 128 -3.01 -0.74 6.04
CA LEU A 128 -2.07 -1.10 7.10
C LEU A 128 -2.79 -1.31 8.44
N THR A 129 -3.73 -0.41 8.77
CA THR A 129 -4.55 -0.51 9.98
C THR A 129 -5.37 -1.78 9.99
N ARG A 130 -6.00 -2.16 8.89
CA ARG A 130 -6.74 -3.43 8.82
C ARG A 130 -5.82 -4.62 9.05
N GLU A 131 -4.65 -4.64 8.41
CA GLU A 131 -3.70 -5.74 8.50
C GLU A 131 -3.11 -5.93 9.91
N TRP A 132 -2.97 -4.85 10.67
CA TRP A 132 -2.37 -4.85 12.00
C TRP A 132 -3.39 -4.81 13.15
N LYS A 133 -4.66 -4.47 12.88
CA LYS A 133 -5.72 -4.35 13.90
C LYS A 133 -5.78 -5.51 14.90
N PRO A 134 -5.66 -6.81 14.51
CA PRO A 134 -5.70 -7.92 15.45
C PRO A 134 -4.53 -7.98 16.44
N TYR A 135 -3.45 -7.24 16.16
CA TYR A 135 -2.20 -7.28 16.90
C TYR A 135 -1.98 -6.03 17.78
N ILE A 136 -2.84 -5.02 17.64
CA ILE A 136 -2.77 -3.78 18.42
C ILE A 136 -3.48 -3.98 19.76
N LYS A 137 -2.81 -3.64 20.86
CA LYS A 137 -3.40 -3.59 22.20
C LYS A 137 -3.51 -2.17 22.72
#